data_AF-A0A917QLY5-F1
#
_entry.id   AF-A0A917QLY5-F1
#
_cell.length_a   1.000
_cell.length_b   1.000
_cell.length_c   1.000
_cell.angle_alpha   90.00
_cell.angle_beta   90.00
_cell.angle_gamma   90.00
#
_symmetry.space_group_name_H-M   'P 1'
#
loop_
_entity.id
_entity.type
_entity.pdbx_description
1 polymer ?
#
loop_
_entity_poly.entity_id
_entity_poly.type
_entity_poly.pdbx_seq_one_letter_code
_entity_poly.pdbx_strand_id
1 'polypeptide(L)'
;MTDRIRARVPELVPDVEVVGDPVHRLPHLLTFSCLYVDGETLLHELDREGFSVSSGSSCTSSTLTPSHVLKAMEVLTEGNVRVSLPLGTPEEDVDRFLRVLPAAVSTVRQKLGAPVHTPKAPAVEDTLTVDALGRRCPIPVIELAKVIDDVPLGGTIRVLSDDEAARLDIPAWCAMRGQEYVGEEPADHGSAYVVRRTS
;
A
#
# COMPACT_ATOMS: atom_id res chain seq x y z
N MET A 1 13.86 -0.78 -11.69
CA MET A 1 13.90 0.55 -11.04
C MET A 1 12.50 1.11 -10.79
N THR A 2 11.64 1.22 -11.81
CA THR A 2 10.24 1.66 -11.64
C THR A 2 9.42 0.75 -10.71
N ASP A 3 9.64 -0.58 -10.73
CA ASP A 3 9.01 -1.50 -9.76
C ASP A 3 9.35 -1.17 -8.31
N ARG A 4 10.60 -0.77 -8.06
CA ARG A 4 11.05 -0.36 -6.72
C ARG A 4 10.31 0.90 -6.27
N ILE A 5 10.16 1.89 -7.14
CA ILE A 5 9.40 3.10 -6.81
C ILE A 5 7.92 2.75 -6.60
N ARG A 6 7.33 1.91 -7.46
CA ARG A 6 5.93 1.46 -7.36
C ARG A 6 5.63 0.76 -6.03
N ALA A 7 6.54 -0.10 -5.56
CA ALA A 7 6.37 -0.79 -4.28
C ALA A 7 6.60 0.15 -3.08
N ARG A 8 7.63 0.99 -3.14
CA ARG A 8 8.09 1.78 -1.97
C ARG A 8 7.29 3.04 -1.71
N VAL A 9 6.76 3.70 -2.76
CA VAL A 9 6.04 4.97 -2.57
C VAL A 9 4.81 4.81 -1.65
N PRO A 10 3.93 3.81 -1.82
CA PRO A 10 2.80 3.59 -0.91
C PRO A 10 3.20 3.28 0.54
N GLU A 11 4.38 2.68 0.75
CA GLU A 11 4.90 2.40 2.10
C GLU A 11 5.44 3.66 2.79
N LEU A 12 5.96 4.60 2.00
CA LEU A 12 6.68 5.78 2.51
C LEU A 12 5.78 7.02 2.61
N VAL A 13 4.71 7.07 1.83
CA VAL A 13 3.81 8.23 1.75
C VAL A 13 2.38 7.74 1.94
N PRO A 14 1.69 8.17 3.02
CA PRO A 14 0.30 7.78 3.23
C PRO A 14 -0.61 8.44 2.19
N ASP A 15 -1.75 7.81 1.95
CA ASP A 15 -2.78 8.28 1.02
C ASP A 15 -2.24 8.49 -0.40
N VAL A 16 -1.47 7.52 -0.88
CA VAL A 16 -0.96 7.45 -2.24
C VAL A 16 -1.53 6.28 -3.00
N GLU A 17 -1.95 6.54 -4.23
CA GLU A 17 -2.34 5.52 -5.20
C GLU A 17 -1.33 5.48 -6.34
N VAL A 18 -0.80 4.29 -6.67
CA VAL A 18 -0.01 4.11 -7.90
C VAL A 18 -0.93 3.72 -9.05
N VAL A 19 -0.91 4.52 -10.11
CA VAL A 19 -1.82 4.38 -11.25
C VAL A 19 -1.19 3.49 -12.33
N GLY A 20 -2.03 2.69 -12.99
CA GLY A 20 -1.67 1.89 -14.16
C GLY A 20 -1.43 0.40 -13.86
N ASP A 21 -1.45 -0.41 -14.93
CA ASP A 21 -1.35 -1.87 -14.88
C ASP A 21 0.02 -2.34 -14.31
N PRO A 22 0.04 -3.29 -13.35
CA PRO A 22 1.26 -3.79 -12.73
C PRO A 22 2.13 -4.64 -13.67
N VAL A 23 1.65 -5.02 -14.84
CA VAL A 23 2.36 -5.86 -15.82
C VAL A 23 2.44 -5.16 -17.19
N HIS A 24 1.32 -4.66 -17.70
CA HIS A 24 1.20 -4.07 -19.05
C HIS A 24 1.40 -2.55 -19.03
N ARG A 25 2.62 -2.11 -18.70
CA ARG A 25 3.00 -0.69 -18.72
C ARG A 25 4.36 -0.47 -19.36
N LEU A 26 4.64 0.78 -19.73
CA LEU A 26 5.99 1.16 -20.15
C LEU A 26 6.96 1.05 -18.97
N PRO A 27 8.07 0.32 -19.10
CA PRO A 27 8.95 -0.02 -17.96
C PRO A 27 9.69 1.18 -17.38
N HIS A 28 9.75 2.30 -18.09
CA HIS A 28 10.44 3.52 -17.69
C HIS A 28 9.50 4.61 -17.15
N LEU A 29 8.18 4.35 -17.13
CA LEU A 29 7.18 5.28 -16.63
C LEU A 29 6.48 4.74 -15.39
N LEU A 30 6.21 5.65 -14.47
CA LEU A 30 5.40 5.42 -13.28
C LEU A 30 4.54 6.66 -13.05
N THR A 31 3.28 6.45 -12.69
CA THR A 31 2.40 7.52 -12.23
C THR A 31 1.85 7.18 -10.86
N PHE A 32 1.84 8.14 -9.95
CA PHE A 32 1.15 8.02 -8.66
C PHE A 32 0.45 9.33 -8.31
N SER A 33 -0.55 9.24 -7.44
CA SER A 33 -1.34 10.38 -6.97
C SER A 33 -1.25 10.44 -5.45
N CYS A 34 -0.94 11.62 -4.91
CA CYS A 34 -0.94 11.89 -3.48
C CYS A 34 -2.21 12.65 -3.11
N LEU A 35 -3.05 12.09 -2.23
CA LEU A 35 -4.21 12.81 -1.70
C LEU A 35 -3.80 14.01 -0.86
N TYR A 36 -4.65 15.03 -0.88
CA TYR A 36 -4.47 16.26 -0.11
C TYR A 36 -3.22 17.05 -0.50
N VAL A 37 -2.77 16.89 -1.74
CA VAL A 37 -1.59 17.52 -2.29
C VAL A 37 -1.97 18.24 -3.57
N ASP A 38 -1.62 19.52 -3.66
CA ASP A 38 -1.61 20.22 -4.93
C ASP A 38 -0.42 19.75 -5.77
N GLY A 39 -0.70 19.25 -6.99
CA GLY A 39 0.31 18.64 -7.86
C GLY A 39 1.39 19.63 -8.29
N GLU A 40 1.04 20.87 -8.62
CA GLU A 40 2.02 21.89 -9.03
C GLU A 40 2.94 22.26 -7.87
N THR A 41 2.40 22.42 -6.67
CA THR A 41 3.20 22.71 -5.47
C THR A 41 4.16 21.56 -5.16
N LEU A 42 3.73 20.30 -5.31
CA LEU A 42 4.62 19.14 -5.11
C LEU A 42 5.72 19.07 -6.17
N LEU A 43 5.40 19.34 -7.43
CA LEU A 43 6.38 19.44 -8.50
C LEU A 43 7.44 20.51 -8.18
N HIS A 44 7.02 21.68 -7.69
CA HIS A 44 7.93 22.74 -7.27
C HIS A 44 8.81 22.33 -6.09
N GLU A 45 8.28 21.63 -5.08
CA GLU A 45 9.12 21.14 -3.96
C GLU A 45 10.13 20.08 -4.42
N LEU A 46 9.76 19.19 -5.34
CA LEU A 46 10.68 18.20 -5.91
C LEU A 46 11.76 18.85 -6.79
N ASP A 47 11.43 19.90 -7.53
CA ASP A 47 12.38 20.69 -8.32
C ASP A 47 13.43 21.39 -7.43
N ARG A 48 13.01 21.91 -6.27
CA ARG A 48 13.94 22.48 -5.26
C ARG A 48 14.91 21.44 -4.70
N GLU A 49 14.48 20.19 -4.67
CA GLU A 49 15.31 19.04 -4.31
C GLU A 49 16.09 18.50 -5.52
N GLY A 50 16.07 19.18 -6.67
CA GLY A 50 16.83 18.84 -7.86
C GLY A 50 16.25 17.69 -8.67
N PHE A 51 14.95 17.38 -8.54
CA PHE A 51 14.25 16.38 -9.35
C PHE A 51 13.34 17.05 -10.38
N SER A 52 13.55 16.71 -11.65
CA SER A 52 12.62 17.08 -12.72
C SER A 52 11.59 15.95 -12.91
N VAL A 53 10.36 16.19 -12.48
CA VAL A 53 9.21 15.28 -12.67
C VAL A 53 8.09 16.00 -13.41
N SER A 54 7.15 15.24 -13.99
CA SER A 54 5.98 15.82 -14.66
C SER A 54 4.72 15.57 -13.84
N SER A 55 3.65 16.32 -14.08
CA SER A 55 2.31 15.90 -13.70
C SER A 55 1.72 15.05 -14.83
N GLY A 56 0.97 14.00 -14.49
CA GLY A 56 0.23 13.18 -15.46
C GLY A 56 -1.15 13.74 -15.80
N SER A 57 -1.56 14.83 -15.14
CA SER A 57 -2.81 15.54 -15.34
C SER A 57 -2.53 16.95 -15.82
N SER A 58 -2.96 17.27 -17.05
CA SER A 58 -3.09 18.66 -17.50
C SER A 58 -4.25 19.32 -16.73
N CYS A 59 -4.06 19.60 -15.44
CA CYS A 59 -4.99 20.39 -14.64
C CYS A 59 -4.60 21.86 -14.78
N THR A 60 -5.38 22.62 -15.54
CA THR A 60 -5.33 24.08 -15.51
C THR A 60 -5.67 24.53 -14.10
N SER A 61 -4.72 25.19 -13.44
CA SER A 61 -4.70 25.62 -12.02
C SER A 61 -5.83 26.58 -11.57
N SER A 62 -6.88 26.76 -12.35
CA SER A 62 -7.95 27.72 -12.07
C SER A 62 -9.29 27.11 -11.67
N THR A 63 -9.47 25.79 -11.79
CA THR A 63 -10.67 25.13 -11.28
C THR A 63 -10.28 23.81 -10.64
N LEU A 64 -10.85 23.50 -9.48
CA LEU A 64 -10.77 22.22 -8.76
C LEU A 64 -11.42 21.06 -9.56
N THR A 65 -11.29 21.08 -10.89
CA THR A 65 -11.93 20.13 -11.79
C THR A 65 -10.94 19.02 -12.11
N PRO A 66 -11.24 17.76 -11.75
CA PRO A 66 -10.40 16.61 -12.06
C PRO A 66 -10.14 16.47 -13.56
N SER A 67 -8.97 15.93 -13.93
CA SER A 67 -8.67 15.53 -15.30
C SER A 67 -9.77 14.62 -15.86
N HIS A 68 -10.31 14.95 -17.04
CA HIS A 68 -11.38 14.17 -17.69
C HIS A 68 -11.00 12.70 -17.92
N VAL A 69 -9.71 12.40 -18.17
CA VAL A 69 -9.23 11.03 -18.40
C VAL A 69 -9.15 10.25 -17.09
N LEU A 70 -8.56 10.83 -16.04
CA LEU A 70 -8.44 10.14 -14.76
C LEU A 70 -9.79 10.01 -14.04
N LYS A 71 -10.67 10.99 -14.20
CA LYS A 71 -12.06 10.91 -13.72
C LYS A 71 -12.82 9.78 -14.42
N ALA A 72 -12.60 9.57 -15.71
CA ALA A 72 -13.18 8.44 -16.45
C ALA A 72 -12.56 7.08 -16.06
N MET A 73 -11.36 7.09 -15.47
CA MET A 73 -10.70 5.90 -14.92
C MET A 73 -11.05 5.63 -13.45
N GLU A 74 -11.85 6.50 -12.81
CA GLU A 74 -12.19 6.44 -11.38
C GLU A 74 -10.97 6.43 -10.43
N VAL A 75 -9.83 6.97 -10.89
CA VAL A 75 -8.59 7.05 -10.10
C VAL A 75 -8.40 8.45 -9.52
N LEU A 76 -7.63 8.53 -8.43
CA LEU A 76 -7.35 9.80 -7.78
C LEU A 76 -6.57 10.76 -8.69
N THR A 77 -7.05 11.99 -8.80
CA THR A 77 -6.47 13.00 -9.70
C THR A 77 -5.62 14.06 -9.01
N GLU A 78 -5.77 14.18 -7.69
CA GLU A 78 -5.02 15.12 -6.85
C GLU A 78 -3.56 14.68 -6.71
N GLY A 79 -2.65 15.65 -6.57
CA GLY A 79 -1.22 15.38 -6.33
C GLY A 79 -0.57 14.44 -7.34
N ASN A 80 -1.04 14.43 -8.59
CA ASN A 80 -0.57 13.47 -9.58
C ASN A 80 0.85 13.78 -10.06
N VAL A 81 1.73 12.80 -9.92
CA VAL A 81 3.13 12.86 -10.33
C VAL A 81 3.42 11.70 -11.29
N ARG A 82 4.03 12.04 -12.43
CA ARG A 82 4.58 11.10 -13.40
C ARG A 82 6.09 11.17 -13.37
N VAL A 83 6.70 10.04 -13.02
CA VAL A 83 8.14 9.83 -13.04
C VAL A 83 8.52 9.12 -14.33
N SER A 84 9.47 9.71 -15.05
CA SER A 84 10.11 9.12 -16.21
C SER A 84 11.55 8.82 -15.85
N LEU A 85 12.02 7.58 -16.06
CA LEU A 85 13.40 7.18 -15.83
C LEU A 85 14.11 6.98 -17.19
N PRO A 86 14.88 7.98 -17.68
CA PRO A 86 15.68 7.82 -18.89
C PRO A 86 16.64 6.63 -18.82
N LEU A 87 17.09 6.19 -20.00
CA LEU A 87 18.15 5.18 -20.07
C LEU A 87 19.42 5.73 -19.38
N GLY A 88 19.98 4.96 -18.47
CA GLY A 88 21.18 5.34 -17.73
C GLY A 88 20.92 6.15 -16.45
N THR A 89 19.67 6.27 -15.99
CA THR A 89 19.39 6.80 -14.64
C THR A 89 20.10 5.94 -13.59
N PRO A 90 20.95 6.53 -12.73
CA PRO A 90 21.60 5.83 -11.63
C PRO A 90 20.59 5.32 -10.59
N GLU A 91 20.86 4.15 -10.00
CA GLU A 91 20.02 3.63 -8.90
C GLU A 91 20.03 4.54 -7.67
N GLU A 92 21.15 5.23 -7.43
CA GLU A 92 21.30 6.20 -6.35
C GLU A 92 20.33 7.38 -6.44
N ASP A 93 19.95 7.79 -7.66
CA ASP A 93 18.97 8.85 -7.87
C ASP A 93 17.56 8.38 -7.48
N VAL A 94 17.23 7.13 -7.75
CA VAL A 94 15.97 6.52 -7.29
C VAL A 94 15.93 6.44 -5.77
N ASP A 95 17.06 6.10 -5.14
CA ASP A 95 17.16 6.01 -3.69
C ASP A 95 17.08 7.38 -3.04
N ARG A 96 17.69 8.40 -3.66
CA ARG A 96 17.57 9.79 -3.24
C ARG A 96 16.13 10.29 -3.37
N PHE A 97 15.47 9.98 -4.49
CA PHE A 97 14.07 10.34 -4.72
C PHE A 97 13.17 9.75 -3.64
N LEU A 98 13.31 8.46 -3.34
CA LEU A 98 12.51 7.78 -2.30
C LEU A 98 12.77 8.32 -0.89
N ARG A 99 13.97 8.83 -0.59
CA ARG A 99 14.26 9.50 0.69
C ARG A 99 13.62 10.88 0.80
N VAL A 100 13.59 11.64 -0.30
CA VAL A 100 13.11 13.03 -0.33
C VAL A 100 11.59 13.13 -0.42
N LEU A 101 10.96 12.25 -1.20
CA LEU A 101 9.54 12.33 -1.52
C LEU A 101 8.61 12.48 -0.30
N PRO A 102 8.78 11.74 0.81
CA PRO A 102 7.88 11.87 1.97
C PRO A 102 7.95 13.25 2.62
N ALA A 103 9.15 13.84 2.71
CA ALA A 103 9.34 15.18 3.27
C ALA A 103 8.73 16.24 2.36
N ALA A 104 8.90 16.12 1.04
CA ALA A 104 8.26 17.02 0.07
C ALA A 104 6.74 16.98 0.19
N VAL A 105 6.13 15.79 0.21
CA VAL A 105 4.68 15.61 0.36
C VAL A 105 4.17 16.18 1.68
N SER A 106 4.87 15.92 2.79
CA SER A 106 4.50 16.47 4.11
C SER A 106 4.51 18.00 4.11
N THR A 107 5.53 18.61 3.51
CA THR A 107 5.64 20.07 3.39
C THR A 107 4.46 20.67 2.63
N VAL A 108 4.05 20.05 1.51
CA VAL A 108 2.90 20.53 0.72
C VAL A 108 1.58 20.38 1.51
N ARG A 109 1.37 19.25 2.18
CA ARG A 109 0.18 19.02 3.01
C ARG A 109 0.05 20.05 4.14
N GLN A 110 1.15 20.39 4.81
CA GLN A 110 1.16 21.41 5.87
C GLN A 110 0.80 22.80 5.33
N LYS A 111 1.28 23.17 4.13
CA LYS A 111 0.98 24.48 3.52
C LYS A 111 -0.50 24.65 3.14
N LEU A 112 -1.18 23.56 2.78
CA LEU A 112 -2.59 23.56 2.41
C LEU A 112 -3.55 23.50 3.61
N GLY A 113 -3.04 23.37 4.83
CA GLY A 113 -3.87 23.14 6.02
C GLY A 113 -4.67 21.84 5.95
N ALA A 114 -4.25 20.91 5.07
CA ALA A 114 -4.84 19.59 4.98
C ALA A 114 -4.65 18.84 6.31
N PRO A 115 -5.59 17.99 6.72
CA PRO A 115 -5.40 17.15 7.90
C PRO A 115 -4.08 16.40 7.73
N VAL A 116 -3.16 16.58 8.68
CA VAL A 116 -1.87 15.89 8.69
C VAL A 116 -2.17 14.42 8.92
N HIS A 117 -2.29 13.65 7.84
CA HIS A 117 -2.25 12.21 7.92
C HIS A 117 -0.78 11.82 8.08
N THR A 118 -0.40 11.56 9.32
CA THR A 118 0.86 10.89 9.66
C THR A 118 0.93 9.59 8.84
N PRO A 119 2.10 9.19 8.30
CA PRO A 119 2.25 7.86 7.71
C PRO A 119 1.60 6.85 8.63
N LYS A 120 0.52 6.24 8.13
CA LYS A 120 -0.08 5.08 8.76
C LYS A 120 1.06 4.08 8.83
N ALA A 121 1.59 3.85 10.05
CA ALA A 121 2.38 2.66 10.32
C ALA A 121 1.65 1.50 9.62
N PRO A 122 2.36 0.65 8.86
CA PRO A 122 1.77 -0.22 7.84
C PRO A 122 0.43 -0.73 8.35
N ALA A 123 -0.61 -0.28 7.69
CA ALA A 123 -1.98 -0.42 8.14
C ALA A 123 -2.29 -1.86 8.52
N VAL A 124 -2.37 -2.14 9.82
CA VAL A 124 -3.03 -3.33 10.37
C VAL A 124 -4.56 -3.12 10.28
N GLU A 125 -5.07 -2.85 9.08
CA GLU A 125 -6.50 -2.56 8.87
C GLU A 125 -7.19 -3.40 7.79
N ASP A 126 -6.46 -4.31 7.13
CA ASP A 126 -7.09 -5.46 6.44
C ASP A 126 -6.80 -6.74 7.23
N THR A 127 -7.11 -6.70 8.53
CA THR A 127 -7.00 -7.85 9.41
C THR A 127 -8.39 -8.41 9.69
N LEU A 128 -8.80 -9.38 8.89
CA LEU A 128 -10.04 -10.12 9.14
C LEU A 128 -9.86 -11.01 10.36
N THR A 129 -10.73 -10.89 11.37
CA THR A 129 -10.70 -11.77 12.54
C THR A 129 -11.73 -12.89 12.38
N VAL A 130 -11.28 -14.13 12.54
CA VAL A 130 -12.08 -15.35 12.56
C VAL A 130 -12.14 -15.86 13.98
N ASP A 131 -13.35 -15.96 14.53
CA ASP A 131 -13.57 -16.53 15.86
C ASP A 131 -13.83 -18.04 15.76
N ALA A 132 -12.87 -18.84 16.23
CA ALA A 132 -12.98 -20.29 16.37
C ALA A 132 -12.83 -20.73 17.84
N LEU A 133 -13.10 -19.85 18.81
CA LEU A 133 -13.06 -20.18 20.22
C LEU A 133 -14.10 -21.25 20.59
N GLY A 134 -13.73 -22.16 21.48
CA GLY A 134 -14.54 -23.30 21.88
C GLY A 134 -14.70 -24.37 20.79
N ARG A 135 -13.98 -24.25 19.66
CA ARG A 135 -13.98 -25.21 18.57
C ARG A 135 -12.63 -25.94 18.52
N ARG A 136 -12.68 -27.25 18.33
CA ARG A 136 -11.48 -28.09 18.18
C ARG A 136 -11.15 -28.36 16.72
N CYS A 137 -9.93 -28.82 16.48
CA CYS A 137 -9.45 -29.30 15.19
C CYS A 137 -10.46 -30.26 14.54
N PRO A 138 -10.79 -30.07 13.24
CA PRO A 138 -10.14 -29.17 12.27
C PRO A 138 -10.81 -27.80 12.09
N ILE A 139 -11.74 -27.40 12.98
CA ILE A 139 -12.60 -26.23 12.76
C ILE A 139 -11.82 -24.91 12.59
N PRO A 140 -10.79 -24.58 13.41
CA PRO A 140 -10.04 -23.34 13.22
C PRO A 140 -9.41 -23.21 11.82
N VAL A 141 -8.91 -24.32 11.26
CA VAL A 141 -8.34 -24.36 9.91
C VAL A 141 -9.43 -24.26 8.83
N ILE A 142 -10.59 -24.88 9.04
CA ILE A 142 -11.72 -24.80 8.12
C ILE A 142 -12.25 -23.36 8.03
N GLU A 143 -12.43 -22.69 9.16
CA GLU A 143 -12.91 -21.30 9.18
C GLU A 143 -11.90 -20.35 8.54
N LEU A 144 -10.60 -20.54 8.81
CA LEU A 144 -9.52 -19.84 8.08
C LEU A 144 -9.62 -20.07 6.56
N ALA A 145 -9.78 -21.31 6.13
CA ALA A 145 -9.82 -21.67 4.71
C ALA A 145 -11.05 -21.11 3.98
N LYS A 146 -12.16 -20.85 4.66
CA LYS A 146 -13.35 -20.23 4.06
C LYS A 146 -13.14 -18.78 3.68
N VAL A 147 -12.32 -18.06 4.45
CA VAL A 147 -12.21 -16.59 4.35
C VAL A 147 -10.90 -16.11 3.75
N ILE A 148 -9.92 -17.00 3.54
CA ILE A 148 -8.61 -16.63 2.99
C ILE A 148 -8.70 -15.93 1.63
N ASP A 149 -9.64 -16.36 0.79
CA ASP A 149 -9.83 -15.81 -0.55
C ASP A 149 -10.57 -14.46 -0.56
N ASP A 150 -11.23 -14.09 0.55
CA ASP A 150 -11.95 -12.83 0.73
C ASP A 150 -11.03 -11.68 1.16
N VAL A 151 -9.82 -12.00 1.63
CA VAL A 151 -8.81 -11.03 2.05
C VAL A 151 -7.92 -10.65 0.86
N PRO A 152 -7.62 -9.36 0.61
CA PRO A 152 -6.73 -8.97 -0.49
C PRO A 152 -5.33 -9.61 -0.37
N LEU A 153 -4.61 -9.74 -1.48
CA LEU A 153 -3.22 -10.20 -1.45
C LEU A 153 -2.37 -9.29 -0.55
N GLY A 154 -1.61 -9.89 0.37
CA GLY A 154 -0.86 -9.18 1.41
C GLY A 154 -1.68 -8.85 2.66
N GLY A 155 -3.01 -9.01 2.62
CA GLY A 155 -3.88 -8.85 3.78
C GLY A 155 -3.69 -9.97 4.79
N THR A 156 -4.20 -9.74 6.01
CA THR A 156 -3.95 -10.63 7.16
C THR A 156 -5.23 -11.17 7.76
N ILE A 157 -5.16 -12.34 8.37
CA ILE A 157 -6.26 -13.00 9.07
C ILE A 157 -5.78 -13.35 10.47
N ARG A 158 -6.59 -13.02 11.47
CA ARG A 158 -6.40 -13.42 12.87
C ARG A 158 -7.40 -14.52 13.20
N VAL A 159 -6.90 -15.72 13.45
CA VAL A 159 -7.73 -16.86 13.87
C VAL A 159 -7.66 -16.98 15.39
N LEU A 160 -8.74 -16.66 16.09
CA LEU A 160 -8.85 -16.86 17.53
C LEU A 160 -9.15 -18.33 17.81
N SER A 161 -8.33 -18.98 18.62
CA SER A 161 -8.55 -20.37 19.01
C SER A 161 -7.98 -20.66 20.40
N ASP A 162 -8.73 -21.42 21.18
CA ASP A 162 -8.34 -22.00 22.47
C ASP A 162 -7.93 -23.47 22.35
N ASP A 163 -7.84 -23.99 21.11
CA ASP A 163 -7.37 -25.35 20.82
C ASP A 163 -5.85 -25.37 20.64
N GLU A 164 -5.15 -26.13 21.48
CA GLU A 164 -3.70 -26.28 21.40
C GLU A 164 -3.24 -26.87 20.06
N ALA A 165 -4.08 -27.66 19.39
CA ALA A 165 -3.76 -28.22 18.08
C ALA A 165 -3.63 -27.14 16.98
N ALA A 166 -4.33 -26.00 17.13
CA ALA A 166 -4.26 -24.89 16.18
C ALA A 166 -2.83 -24.33 16.02
N ARG A 167 -2.01 -24.42 17.08
CA ARG A 167 -0.59 -24.03 17.05
C ARG A 167 0.23 -24.83 16.03
N LEU A 168 -0.14 -26.08 15.77
CA LEU A 168 0.53 -26.95 14.82
C LEU A 168 -0.18 -26.97 13.47
N ASP A 169 -1.51 -26.99 13.49
CA ASP A 169 -2.32 -27.17 12.29
C ASP A 169 -2.36 -25.93 11.40
N ILE A 170 -2.39 -24.72 11.98
CA ILE A 170 -2.46 -23.47 11.20
C ILE A 170 -1.16 -23.23 10.42
N PRO A 171 0.05 -23.33 11.03
CA PRO A 171 1.29 -23.22 10.26
C PRO A 171 1.43 -24.30 9.19
N ALA A 172 1.03 -25.54 9.49
CA ALA A 172 1.06 -26.65 8.54
C ALA A 172 0.13 -26.39 7.33
N TRP A 173 -1.07 -25.87 7.60
CA TRP A 173 -2.02 -25.49 6.55
C TRP A 173 -1.47 -24.33 5.70
N CYS A 174 -0.85 -23.32 6.32
CA CYS A 174 -0.23 -22.20 5.59
C CYS A 174 0.84 -22.70 4.62
N ALA A 175 1.74 -23.58 5.09
CA ALA A 175 2.77 -24.20 4.25
C ALA A 175 2.16 -25.02 3.09
N MET A 176 1.08 -25.76 3.35
CA MET A 176 0.38 -26.54 2.34
C MET A 176 -0.31 -25.66 1.28
N ARG A 177 -0.86 -24.52 1.67
CA ARG A 177 -1.67 -23.63 0.82
C ARG A 177 -0.89 -22.47 0.22
N GLY A 178 0.42 -22.39 0.46
CA GLY A 178 1.27 -21.31 -0.01
C GLY A 178 0.91 -19.96 0.59
N GLN A 179 0.52 -19.95 1.86
CA GLN A 179 0.23 -18.75 2.66
C GLN A 179 1.34 -18.53 3.69
N GLU A 180 1.49 -17.30 4.18
CA GLU A 180 2.50 -16.98 5.19
C GLU A 180 1.91 -17.06 6.60
N TYR A 181 2.51 -17.87 7.47
CA TYR A 181 2.22 -17.83 8.90
C TYR A 181 3.08 -16.74 9.57
N VAL A 182 2.43 -15.70 10.09
CA VAL A 182 3.09 -14.50 10.63
C VAL A 182 3.46 -14.70 12.10
N GLY A 183 2.62 -15.38 12.89
CA GLY A 183 2.92 -15.65 14.29
C GLY A 183 1.71 -15.98 15.17
N GLU A 184 1.98 -16.13 16.46
CA GLU A 184 0.99 -16.34 17.52
C GLU A 184 1.02 -15.14 18.47
N GLU A 185 -0.15 -14.59 18.78
CA GLU A 185 -0.34 -13.49 19.71
C GLU A 185 -1.26 -13.94 20.87
N PRO A 186 -1.06 -13.45 22.09
CA PRO A 186 -2.01 -13.69 23.17
C PRO A 186 -3.35 -13.01 22.88
N ALA A 187 -4.45 -13.70 23.20
CA ALA A 187 -5.82 -13.16 23.11
C ALA A 187 -6.51 -13.26 24.48
N ASP A 188 -7.63 -12.54 24.65
CA ASP A 188 -8.43 -12.57 25.89
C ASP A 188 -8.87 -13.99 26.28
N HIS A 189 -9.11 -14.82 25.26
CA HIS A 189 -9.37 -16.25 25.39
C HIS A 189 -8.53 -17.01 24.36
N GLY A 190 -7.64 -17.89 24.83
CA GLY A 190 -6.76 -18.67 23.94
C GLY A 190 -5.66 -17.84 23.28
N SER A 191 -5.39 -18.16 22.02
CA SER A 191 -4.36 -17.51 21.20
C SER A 191 -4.96 -16.99 19.89
N ALA A 192 -4.37 -15.94 19.35
CA ALA A 192 -4.64 -15.45 18.00
C ALA A 192 -3.50 -15.87 17.06
N TYR A 193 -3.82 -16.65 16.04
CA TYR A 193 -2.87 -17.08 15.03
C TYR A 193 -2.99 -16.17 13.80
N VAL A 194 -1.88 -15.52 13.43
CA VAL A 194 -1.85 -14.52 12.36
C VAL A 194 -1.34 -15.17 11.07
N VAL A 195 -2.14 -15.06 10.00
CA VAL A 195 -1.84 -15.59 8.67
C VAL A 195 -1.90 -14.46 7.65
N ARG A 196 -0.94 -14.36 6.74
CA ARG A 196 -0.95 -13.40 5.64
C ARG A 196 -1.20 -14.11 4.32
N ARG A 197 -2.12 -13.55 3.52
CA ARG A 197 -2.41 -14.06 2.19
C ARG A 197 -1.27 -13.70 1.23
N THR A 198 -0.70 -14.69 0.55
CA THR A 198 0.38 -14.49 -0.43
C THR A 198 0.05 -14.94 -1.85
N SER A 199 -1.06 -15.64 -2.06
CA SER A 199 -1.55 -16.08 -3.39
C SER A 199 -3.07 -16.09 -3.49
#